data_AF-A0A7J8P415-F1
#
_entry.id   AF-A0A7J8P415-F1
#
_cell.length_a   1.000
_cell.length_b   1.000
_cell.length_c   1.000
_cell.angle_alpha   90.00
_cell.angle_beta   90.00
_cell.angle_gamma   90.00
#
_symmetry.space_group_name_H-M   'P 1'
#
loop_
_entity.id
_entity.type
_entity.pdbx_description
1 polymer ?
#
loop_
_entity_poly.entity_id
_entity_poly.type
_entity_poly.pdbx_seq_one_letter_code
_entity_poly.pdbx_strand_id
1 'polypeptide(L)'
;MLSTLFADSFVIIFVITVVLAALDFWVVKNVSGRILVGLRWWNEINEQGESIWRFECLDHESLARINQKDSWLFWWTLYLNAVAWTIFGIFSLVRLEVDYLLVVGVCLSLAIANIIGFTKCRK
;
A
#
# COMPACT_ATOMS: atom_id res chain seq x y z
N MET A 1 -7.04 34.76 -15.73
CA MET A 1 -7.17 34.67 -14.25
C MET A 1 -7.58 33.28 -13.76
N LEU A 2 -8.20 32.43 -14.59
CA LEU A 2 -8.32 30.99 -14.30
C LEU A 2 -7.08 30.18 -14.74
N SER A 3 -6.31 30.71 -15.70
CA SER A 3 -5.10 30.10 -16.26
C SER A 3 -3.90 30.06 -15.30
N THR A 4 -3.95 30.74 -14.16
CA THR A 4 -2.96 30.68 -13.06
C THR A 4 -3.33 29.69 -11.96
N LEU A 5 -4.55 29.16 -11.94
CA LEU A 5 -4.94 28.02 -11.09
C LEU A 5 -4.51 26.66 -11.69
N PHE A 6 -4.16 26.66 -12.98
CA PHE A 6 -3.67 25.51 -13.74
C PHE A 6 -2.19 25.67 -14.16
N ALA A 7 -1.44 26.54 -13.47
CA ALA A 7 0.00 26.59 -13.63
C ALA A 7 0.62 25.41 -12.88
N ASP A 8 1.18 24.45 -13.61
CA ASP A 8 2.42 23.71 -13.27
C ASP A 8 2.60 23.22 -11.83
N SER A 9 1.52 22.86 -11.13
CA SER A 9 1.60 22.55 -9.71
C SER A 9 1.87 21.08 -9.51
N PHE A 10 3.12 20.69 -9.76
CA PHE A 10 3.70 19.43 -9.26
C PHE A 10 3.27 19.18 -7.80
N VAL A 11 3.21 20.24 -6.98
CA VAL A 11 2.73 20.20 -5.58
C VAL A 11 1.29 19.69 -5.46
N ILE A 12 0.35 20.13 -6.31
CA ILE A 12 -1.05 19.68 -6.25
C ILE A 12 -1.13 18.21 -6.64
N ILE A 13 -0.44 17.81 -7.71
CA ILE A 13 -0.38 16.40 -8.15
C ILE A 13 0.23 15.55 -7.04
N PHE A 14 1.34 15.98 -6.46
CA PHE A 14 2.00 15.33 -5.33
C PHE A 14 1.04 15.10 -4.17
N VAL A 15 0.35 16.16 -3.71
CA VAL A 15 -0.56 16.08 -2.56
C VAL A 15 -1.71 15.13 -2.85
N ILE A 16 -2.36 15.26 -4.02
CA ILE A 16 -3.49 14.40 -4.39
C ILE A 16 -3.02 12.94 -4.50
N THR A 17 -1.89 12.67 -5.16
CA THR A 17 -1.38 11.31 -5.31
C THR A 17 -1.00 10.69 -3.97
N VAL A 18 -0.32 11.42 -3.08
CA VAL A 18 0.05 10.91 -1.75
C VAL A 18 -1.19 10.64 -0.90
N VAL A 19 -2.19 11.52 -0.93
CA VAL A 19 -3.45 11.31 -0.20
C VAL A 19 -4.18 10.08 -0.73
N LEU A 20 -4.31 9.93 -2.05
CA LEU A 20 -4.92 8.75 -2.66
C LEU A 20 -4.14 7.47 -2.34
N ALA A 21 -2.81 7.52 -2.36
CA ALA A 21 -1.96 6.38 -2.00
C ALA A 21 -2.09 6.01 -0.51
N ALA A 22 -2.23 6.99 0.38
CA ALA A 22 -2.48 6.75 1.79
C ALA A 22 -3.88 6.14 2.04
N LEU A 23 -4.90 6.59 1.29
CA LEU A 23 -6.24 6.01 1.32
C LEU A 23 -6.22 4.57 0.80
N ASP A 24 -5.59 4.31 -0.35
CA ASP A 24 -5.40 2.96 -0.90
C ASP A 24 -4.69 2.06 0.11
N PHE A 25 -3.57 2.54 0.67
CA PHE A 25 -2.83 1.84 1.72
C PHE A 25 -3.73 1.47 2.90
N TRP A 26 -4.54 2.43 3.39
CA TRP A 26 -5.44 2.21 4.52
C TRP A 26 -6.56 1.21 4.20
N VAL A 27 -7.18 1.32 3.02
CA VAL A 27 -8.24 0.42 2.55
C VAL A 27 -7.69 -1.00 2.40
N VAL A 28 -6.55 -1.16 1.74
CA VAL A 28 -5.90 -2.47 1.57
C VAL A 28 -5.56 -3.07 2.93
N LYS A 29 -4.99 -2.28 3.85
CA LYS A 29 -4.58 -2.72 5.18
C LYS A 29 -5.77 -3.11 6.08
N ASN A 30 -6.82 -2.30 6.11
CA ASN A 30 -7.89 -2.42 7.12
C ASN A 30 -9.18 -3.05 6.61
N VAL A 31 -9.48 -2.91 5.32
CA VAL A 31 -10.73 -3.38 4.72
C VAL A 31 -10.46 -4.63 3.88
N SER A 32 -9.68 -4.51 2.81
CA SER A 32 -9.42 -5.61 1.88
C SER A 32 -8.70 -6.78 2.56
N GLY A 33 -7.71 -6.49 3.42
CA GLY A 33 -7.02 -7.49 4.22
C GLY A 33 -7.96 -8.31 5.11
N ARG A 34 -8.98 -7.69 5.70
CA ARG A 34 -9.95 -8.38 6.55
C ARG A 34 -10.98 -9.17 5.76
N ILE A 35 -11.47 -8.63 4.65
CA ILE A 35 -12.56 -9.23 3.87
C ILE A 35 -12.06 -10.35 2.95
N LEU A 36 -10.95 -10.13 2.23
CA LEU A 36 -10.52 -11.03 1.15
C LEU A 36 -9.56 -12.13 1.61
N VAL A 37 -8.75 -11.85 2.64
CA VAL A 37 -7.74 -12.81 3.13
C VAL A 37 -7.86 -13.08 4.63
N GLY A 38 -8.66 -12.30 5.35
CA GLY A 38 -8.83 -12.48 6.79
C GLY A 38 -7.56 -12.23 7.60
N LEU A 39 -6.64 -11.39 7.09
CA LEU A 39 -5.36 -11.10 7.72
C LEU A 39 -5.37 -9.70 8.29
N ARG A 40 -4.73 -9.53 9.45
CA ARG A 40 -4.61 -8.23 10.11
C ARG A 40 -3.20 -8.07 10.68
N TRP A 41 -2.61 -6.91 10.45
CA TRP A 41 -1.32 -6.56 11.04
C TRP A 41 -1.33 -5.13 11.58
N TRP A 42 -0.64 -4.92 12.70
CA TRP A 42 -0.41 -3.60 13.26
C TRP A 42 0.91 -3.57 14.02
N ASN A 43 1.39 -2.36 14.27
CA ASN A 43 2.54 -2.13 15.11
C ASN A 43 2.05 -1.51 16.42
N GLU A 44 2.52 -2.05 17.54
CA GLU A 44 2.19 -1.62 18.89
C GLU A 44 3.48 -1.27 19.60
N ILE A 45 3.49 -0.14 20.32
CA ILE A 45 4.65 0.29 21.10
C ILE A 45 4.40 -0.18 22.53
N ASN A 46 5.31 -1.00 23.08
CA ASN A 46 5.19 -1.45 24.46
C ASN A 46 5.53 -0.33 25.46
N GLU A 47 5.30 -0.58 26.75
CA GLU A 47 5.61 0.37 27.83
C GLU A 47 7.12 0.70 27.90
N GLN A 48 7.96 -0.16 27.34
CA GLN A 48 9.41 0.00 27.23
C GLN A 48 9.84 0.81 25.97
N GLY A 49 8.90 1.23 25.12
CA GLY A 49 9.17 1.99 23.89
C GLY A 49 9.61 1.14 22.68
N GLU A 50 9.57 -0.18 22.78
CA GLU A 50 9.92 -1.10 21.70
C GLU A 50 8.74 -1.34 20.75
N SER A 51 9.05 -1.40 19.44
CA SER A 51 8.09 -1.60 18.36
C SER A 51 7.78 -3.09 18.16
N ILE A 52 6.63 -3.54 18.67
CA ILE A 52 6.14 -4.92 18.55
C ILE A 52 5.19 -5.03 17.36
N TRP A 53 5.53 -5.88 16.40
CA TRP A 53 4.67 -6.17 15.26
C TRP A 53 3.73 -7.34 15.57
N ARG A 54 2.42 -7.07 15.55
CA ARG A 54 1.37 -8.07 15.75
C ARG A 54 0.79 -8.48 14.41
N PHE A 55 0.69 -9.78 14.18
CA PHE A 55 0.13 -10.40 12.98
C PHE A 55 -0.93 -11.40 13.40
N GLU A 56 -2.16 -11.17 12.96
CA GLU A 56 -3.34 -11.98 13.27
C GLU A 56 -3.89 -12.54 11.96
N CYS A 57 -4.28 -13.81 12.01
CA CYS A 57 -4.90 -14.53 10.91
C CYS A 57 -6.20 -15.16 11.42
N LEU A 58 -7.26 -15.12 10.61
CA LEU A 58 -8.50 -15.83 10.92
C LEU A 58 -8.24 -17.33 11.09
N ASP A 59 -9.07 -17.96 11.93
CA ASP A 59 -8.94 -19.37 12.28
C ASP A 59 -9.18 -20.28 11.06
N HIS A 60 -8.62 -21.50 11.06
CA HIS A 60 -8.58 -22.35 9.86
C HIS A 60 -9.97 -22.67 9.28
N GLU A 61 -10.97 -22.83 10.15
CA GLU A 61 -12.36 -23.05 9.76
C GLU A 61 -13.00 -21.81 9.11
N SER A 62 -12.61 -20.62 9.55
CA SER A 62 -13.09 -19.34 9.00
C SER A 62 -12.39 -19.02 7.68
N LEU A 63 -11.10 -19.33 7.55
CA LEU A 63 -10.35 -19.25 6.30
C LEU A 63 -10.90 -20.21 5.25
N ALA A 64 -11.34 -21.41 5.62
CA ALA A 64 -11.96 -22.36 4.70
C ALA A 64 -13.28 -21.84 4.09
N ARG A 65 -13.96 -20.91 4.76
CA ARG A 65 -15.13 -20.21 4.22
C ARG A 65 -14.76 -19.07 3.27
N ILE A 66 -13.53 -18.55 3.36
CA ILE A 66 -13.04 -17.52 2.43
C ILE A 66 -12.74 -18.19 1.09
N ASN A 67 -13.31 -17.62 0.04
CA ASN A 67 -13.17 -18.14 -1.30
C ASN A 67 -11.71 -18.01 -1.78
N GLN A 68 -11.14 -19.09 -2.31
CA GLN A 68 -9.75 -19.11 -2.77
C GLN A 68 -9.48 -18.08 -3.87
N LYS A 69 -10.48 -17.76 -4.70
CA LYS A 69 -10.37 -16.73 -5.75
C LYS A 69 -10.20 -15.32 -5.17
N ASP A 70 -10.82 -15.02 -4.04
CA ASP A 70 -10.80 -13.69 -3.42
C ASP A 70 -9.42 -13.43 -2.80
N SER A 71 -8.86 -14.46 -2.15
CA SER A 71 -7.47 -14.45 -1.68
C SER A 71 -6.49 -14.29 -2.84
N TRP A 72 -6.66 -15.07 -3.92
CA TRP A 72 -5.82 -14.95 -5.11
C TRP A 72 -5.87 -13.54 -5.73
N LEU A 73 -7.07 -12.96 -5.88
CA LEU A 73 -7.27 -11.62 -6.41
C LEU A 73 -6.59 -10.56 -5.53
N PHE A 74 -6.68 -10.70 -4.21
CA PHE A 74 -6.02 -9.80 -3.27
C PHE A 74 -4.50 -9.78 -3.47
N TRP A 75 -3.86 -10.95 -3.50
CA TRP A 75 -2.41 -11.05 -3.69
C TRP A 75 -1.97 -10.50 -5.04
N TRP A 76 -2.68 -10.84 -6.11
CA TRP A 76 -2.38 -10.30 -7.44
C TRP A 76 -2.51 -8.79 -7.50
N THR A 77 -3.57 -8.22 -6.94
CA THR A 77 -3.77 -6.76 -6.91
C THR A 77 -2.66 -6.07 -6.13
N LEU A 78 -2.24 -6.65 -4.99
CA LEU A 78 -1.15 -6.14 -4.15
C LEU A 78 0.18 -6.09 -4.92
N TYR A 79 0.53 -7.18 -5.61
CA TYR A 79 1.77 -7.24 -6.41
C TYR A 79 1.69 -6.35 -7.65
N LEU A 80 0.56 -6.35 -8.36
CA LEU A 80 0.37 -5.50 -9.55
C LEU A 80 0.50 -4.02 -9.21
N ASN A 81 -0.04 -3.57 -8.08
CA ASN A 81 0.11 -2.19 -7.62
C ASN A 81 1.58 -1.83 -7.41
N ALA A 82 2.34 -2.67 -6.69
CA ALA A 82 3.77 -2.44 -6.46
C ALA A 82 4.60 -2.46 -7.76
N VAL A 83 4.29 -3.38 -8.68
CA VAL A 83 4.95 -3.44 -10.00
C VAL A 83 4.64 -2.22 -10.83
N ALA A 84 3.38 -1.77 -10.87
CA ALA A 84 2.98 -0.56 -11.59
C ALA A 84 3.75 0.68 -11.09
N TRP A 85 3.83 0.88 -9.78
CA TRP A 85 4.62 1.98 -9.20
C TRP A 85 6.12 1.85 -9.48
N THR A 86 6.66 0.63 -9.50
CA THR A 86 8.08 0.40 -9.84
C THR A 86 8.36 0.79 -11.28
N ILE A 87 7.47 0.42 -12.21
CA ILE A 87 7.57 0.79 -13.62
C ILE A 87 7.52 2.32 -13.78
N PHE A 88 6.57 2.99 -13.10
CA PHE A 88 6.52 4.46 -13.10
C PHE A 88 7.80 5.09 -12.53
N GLY A 89 8.40 4.49 -11.50
CA GLY A 89 9.69 4.92 -10.96
C GLY A 89 10.83 4.81 -11.96
N ILE A 90 10.91 3.71 -12.71
CA ILE A 90 11.92 3.52 -13.75
C ILE A 90 11.73 4.56 -14.87
N PHE A 91 10.49 4.81 -15.30
CA PHE A 91 10.22 5.85 -16.31
C PHE A 91 10.60 7.25 -15.82
N SER A 92 10.32 7.57 -14.55
CA SER A 92 10.70 8.84 -13.94
C SER A 92 12.24 9.00 -13.86
N LEU A 93 12.96 7.93 -13.49
CA LEU A 93 14.42 7.91 -13.46
C LEU A 93 15.04 8.18 -14.83
N VAL A 94 14.50 7.57 -15.90
CA VAL A 94 14.99 7.80 -17.27
C VAL A 94 14.76 9.25 -17.72
N ARG A 95 13.69 9.89 -17.22
CA ARG A 95 13.38 11.31 -17.51
C ARG A 95 14.12 12.31 -16.62
N LEU A 96 14.89 11.85 -15.62
CA LEU A 96 15.64 12.68 -14.65
C LEU A 96 14.76 13.70 -13.88
N GLU A 97 13.48 13.40 -13.71
CA GLU A 97 12.57 14.25 -12.93
C GLU A 97 12.56 13.82 -11.45
N VAL A 98 13.46 14.41 -10.67
CA VAL A 98 13.69 14.06 -9.25
C VAL A 98 12.43 14.27 -8.39
N ASP A 99 11.60 15.24 -8.74
CA ASP A 99 10.37 15.56 -8.03
C ASP A 99 9.38 14.38 -8.01
N TYR A 100 9.14 13.74 -9.17
CA TYR A 100 8.25 12.57 -9.27
C TYR A 100 8.84 11.32 -8.62
N LEU A 101 10.16 11.25 -8.47
CA LEU A 101 10.82 10.14 -7.79
C LEU A 101 10.42 10.07 -6.31
N LEU A 102 10.24 11.22 -5.65
CA LEU A 102 9.77 11.27 -4.26
C LEU A 102 8.35 10.69 -4.12
N VAL A 103 7.43 11.03 -5.04
CA VAL A 103 6.07 10.48 -5.05
C VAL A 103 6.10 8.96 -5.18
N VAL A 104 6.86 8.46 -6.15
CA VAL A 104 6.99 7.02 -6.39
C VAL A 104 7.62 6.32 -5.18
N GLY A 105 8.63 6.93 -4.56
CA GLY A 105 9.26 6.40 -3.35
C GLY A 105 8.27 6.22 -2.20
N VAL A 106 7.42 7.22 -1.95
CA VAL A 106 6.36 7.13 -0.92
C VAL A 106 5.38 6.01 -1.26
N CYS A 107 4.85 5.97 -2.50
CA CYS A 107 3.88 4.97 -2.92
C CYS A 107 4.45 3.55 -2.85
N LEU A 108 5.69 3.35 -3.28
CA LEU A 108 6.39 2.06 -3.17
C LEU A 108 6.60 1.64 -1.73
N SER A 109 6.99 2.57 -0.85
CA SER A 109 7.21 2.25 0.57
C SER A 109 5.92 1.73 1.23
N LEU A 110 4.78 2.37 0.93
CA LEU A 110 3.45 1.96 1.41
C LEU A 110 3.03 0.61 0.84
N ALA A 111 3.21 0.39 -0.47
CA ALA A 111 2.90 -0.87 -1.13
C ALA A 111 3.73 -2.02 -0.56
N ILE A 112 5.05 -1.83 -0.41
CA ILE A 112 5.98 -2.81 0.16
C ILE A 112 5.64 -3.10 1.63
N ALA A 113 5.30 -2.08 2.42
CA ALA A 113 4.90 -2.27 3.81
C ALA A 113 3.67 -3.18 3.93
N ASN A 114 2.66 -3.00 3.07
CA ASN A 114 1.52 -3.90 3.01
C ASN A 114 1.91 -5.31 2.56
N ILE A 115 2.73 -5.46 1.50
CA ILE A 115 3.22 -6.77 1.05
C ILE A 115 3.92 -7.54 2.17
N ILE A 116 4.88 -6.90 2.84
CA ILE A 116 5.64 -7.53 3.93
C ILE A 116 4.71 -7.85 5.11
N GLY A 117 3.83 -6.92 5.47
CA GLY A 117 2.87 -7.10 6.57
C GLY A 117 1.98 -8.31 6.37
N PHE A 118 1.31 -8.40 5.21
CA PHE A 118 0.44 -9.53 4.88
C PHE A 118 1.21 -10.83 4.68
N THR A 119 2.42 -10.78 4.11
CA THR A 119 3.25 -11.98 3.94
C THR A 119 3.66 -12.56 5.31
N LYS A 120 3.94 -11.70 6.30
CA LYS A 120 4.23 -12.15 7.68
C LYS A 120 3.01 -12.70 8.41
N CYS A 121 1.80 -12.23 8.09
CA CYS A 121 0.56 -12.82 8.60
C CYS A 121 0.30 -14.24 8.09
N ARG A 122 0.79 -14.57 6.89
CA ARG A 122 0.56 -15.87 6.23
C ARG A 122 1.62 -16.91 6.61
N LYS A 123 2.01 -16.96 7.89
CA LYS A 123 2.94 -17.98 8.42
C LYS A 123 2.21 -19.18 8.97
#